data_AF-A0A7V8TYB3-F1
#
_entry.id   AF-A0A7V8TYB3-F1
#
_cell.length_a   1.000
_cell.length_b   1.000
_cell.length_c   1.000
_cell.angle_alpha   90.00
_cell.angle_beta   90.00
_cell.angle_gamma   90.00
#
_symmetry.space_group_name_H-M   'P 1'
#
loop_
_entity.id
_entity.type
_entity.pdbx_description
1 polymer ?
#
loop_
_entity_poly.entity_id
_entity_poly.type
_entity_poly.pdbx_seq_one_letter_code
_entity_poly.pdbx_strand_id
1 'polypeptide(L)' 'KKFGFPFIIAVKGKNKDEILNDFRKRIKNKINLEFEEAKKQVKKIANFRLNEIIN' A
#
# COMPACT_ATOMS: atom_id res chain seq x y z
N LYS A 1 -2.53 7.28 -15.98
CA LYS A 1 -3.09 6.12 -15.23
C LYS A 1 -2.21 4.90 -15.52
N LYS A 2 -1.22 4.55 -14.66
CA LYS A 2 -0.16 3.56 -15.01
C LYS A 2 -0.57 2.09 -14.80
N PHE A 3 -1.24 1.77 -13.68
CA PHE A 3 -1.48 0.39 -13.26
C PHE A 3 -2.94 -0.07 -13.35
N GLY A 4 -3.89 0.83 -13.64
CA GLY A 4 -5.32 0.51 -13.71
C GLY A 4 -6.06 0.50 -12.36
N PHE A 5 -5.34 0.62 -11.24
CA PHE A 5 -5.88 0.71 -9.87
C PHE A 5 -5.20 1.87 -9.09
N PRO A 6 -5.79 2.36 -7.98
CA PRO A 6 -5.19 3.43 -7.17
C PRO A 6 -3.90 2.96 -6.46
N PHE A 7 -3.07 3.89 -6.03
CA PHE A 7 -1.91 3.56 -5.18
C PHE A 7 -2.40 3.17 -3.77
N ILE A 8 -2.13 1.92 -3.38
CA ILE A 8 -2.57 1.37 -2.09
C ILE A 8 -1.34 1.20 -1.18
N ILE A 9 -1.42 1.76 0.02
CA ILE A 9 -0.39 1.67 1.06
C ILE A 9 -1.03 1.74 2.45
N ALA A 10 -0.56 0.90 3.37
CA ALA A 10 -0.95 0.97 4.77
C ALA A 10 -0.16 2.08 5.48
N VAL A 11 -0.86 3.11 5.96
CA VAL A 11 -0.25 4.35 6.49
C VAL A 11 0.01 4.33 8.00
N LYS A 12 -0.58 3.39 8.75
CA LYS A 12 -0.39 3.30 10.20
C LYS A 12 1.10 3.11 10.53
N GLY A 13 1.67 4.05 11.29
CA GLY A 13 3.10 4.06 11.65
C GLY A 13 4.04 4.59 10.58
N LYS A 14 3.54 5.19 9.49
CA LYS A 14 4.35 5.86 8.46
C LYS A 14 4.18 7.37 8.52
N ASN A 15 5.26 8.10 8.24
CA ASN A 15 5.22 9.53 8.02
C ASN A 15 5.04 9.87 6.52
N LYS A 16 4.86 11.16 6.23
CA LYS A 16 4.64 11.68 4.88
C LYS A 16 5.79 11.35 3.93
N ASP A 17 7.03 11.49 4.37
CA ASP A 17 8.21 11.30 3.52
C ASP A 17 8.39 9.83 3.16
N GLU A 18 8.11 8.91 4.08
CA GLU A 18 8.11 7.47 3.80
C GLU A 18 7.07 7.09 2.75
N ILE A 19 5.85 7.63 2.85
CA ILE A 19 4.78 7.39 1.87
C ILE A 19 5.19 7.91 0.48
N LEU A 20 5.77 9.11 0.42
CA LEU A 20 6.25 9.70 -0.84
C LEU A 20 7.41 8.90 -1.44
N ASN A 21 8.33 8.42 -0.60
CA ASN A 21 9.45 7.59 -1.04
C ASN A 21 8.98 6.24 -1.57
N ASP A 22 8.01 5.60 -0.90
CA ASP A 22 7.40 4.35 -1.39
C ASP A 22 6.68 4.57 -2.72
N PHE A 23 5.96 5.68 -2.87
CA PHE A 23 5.32 6.04 -4.14
C PHE A 23 6.35 6.20 -5.27
N ARG A 24 7.42 6.98 -5.04
CA ARG A 24 8.49 7.22 -6.04
C ARG A 24 9.23 5.95 -6.44
N LYS A 25 9.37 4.98 -5.52
CA LYS A 25 9.94 3.67 -5.81
C LYS A 25 8.96 2.82 -6.63
N ARG A 26 7.72 2.70 -6.15
CA ARG A 26 6.71 1.79 -6.72
C ARG A 26 6.15 2.24 -8.06
N ILE A 27 6.15 3.55 -8.35
CA ILE A 27 5.77 4.03 -9.67
C ILE A 27 6.70 3.49 -10.78
N LYS A 28 7.90 3.00 -10.46
CA LYS A 28 8.83 2.39 -11.43
C LYS A 28 8.57 0.89 -11.66
N ASN A 29 7.72 0.25 -10.86
CA ASN A 29 7.42 -1.18 -10.96
C ASN A 29 6.75 -1.55 -12.29
N LYS A 30 6.87 -2.85 -12.65
CA LYS A 30 6.01 -3.52 -13.63
C LYS A 30 4.64 -3.81 -13.01
N ILE A 31 3.59 -3.89 -13.84
CA ILE A 31 2.20 -4.04 -13.38
C ILE A 31 2.00 -5.26 -12.46
N ASN A 32 2.59 -6.42 -12.80
CA ASN A 32 2.45 -7.64 -11.98
C ASN A 32 3.07 -7.48 -10.58
N LEU A 33 4.22 -6.82 -10.49
CA LEU A 33 4.89 -6.56 -9.21
C LEU A 33 4.07 -5.58 -8.36
N GLU A 34 3.53 -4.53 -8.98
CA GLU A 34 2.71 -3.56 -8.27
C GLU A 34 1.37 -4.13 -7.83
N PHE A 35 0.80 -5.05 -8.61
CA PHE A 35 -0.44 -5.75 -8.26
C PHE A 35 -0.26 -6.65 -7.02
N GLU A 36 0.84 -7.41 -6.97
CA GLU A 36 1.15 -8.21 -5.78
C GLU A 36 1.47 -7.34 -4.56
N GLU A 37 2.15 -6.22 -4.73
CA GLU A 37 2.39 -5.27 -3.63
C GLU A 37 1.08 -4.63 -3.14
N ALA A 38 0.20 -4.21 -4.05
CA ALA A 38 -1.11 -3.68 -3.71
C ALA A 38 -1.94 -4.69 -2.89
N LYS A 39 -1.93 -5.98 -3.28
CA LYS A 39 -2.60 -7.05 -2.50
C LYS A 39 -2.05 -7.16 -1.09
N LYS A 40 -0.72 -7.09 -0.90
CA LYS A 40 -0.10 -7.11 0.44
C LYS A 40 -0.54 -5.91 1.27
N GLN A 41 -0.60 -4.73 0.68
CA GLN A 41 -1.03 -3.51 1.37
C GLN A 41 -2.51 -3.58 1.77
N VAL A 42 -3.38 -4.10 0.90
CA VAL A 42 -4.80 -4.36 1.24
C VAL A 42 -4.93 -5.29 2.45
N LYS A 43 -4.20 -6.42 2.45
CA LYS A 43 -4.19 -7.36 3.58
C LYS A 43 -3.73 -6.69 4.88
N LYS A 44 -2.69 -5.86 4.81
CA LYS A 44 -2.18 -5.11 5.97
C LYS A 44 -3.21 -4.12 6.52
N ILE A 45 -3.91 -3.40 5.64
CA ILE A 45 -5.01 -2.50 6.03
C ILE A 45 -6.16 -3.28 6.67
N ALA A 46 -6.54 -4.42 6.08
CA ALA A 46 -7.59 -5.27 6.63
C ALA A 46 -7.24 -5.78 8.04
N ASN A 47 -6.00 -6.22 8.25
CA ASN A 47 -5.52 -6.64 9.58
C ASN A 47 -5.56 -5.49 10.60
N PHE A 48 -5.15 -4.27 10.20
CA PHE A 48 -5.25 -3.12 11.10
C PHE A 48 -6.68 -2.82 11.51
N ARG A 49 -7.63 -2.87 10.57
CA ARG A 49 -9.05 -2.65 10.85
C ARG A 49 -9.62 -3.75 11.73
N LEU A 50 -9.29 -5.01 11.45
CA LEU A 50 -9.74 -6.14 12.27
C LEU A 50 -9.24 -6.02 13.70
N ASN A 51 -7.97 -5.66 13.88
CA ASN A 51 -7.38 -5.44 15.20
C ASN A 51 -8.03 -4.27 15.96
N GLU A 52 -8.54 -3.24 15.27
CA GLU A 52 -9.30 -2.14 15.89
C GLU A 52 -10.74 -2.52 16.27
N ILE A 53 -11.24 -3.64 15.76
CA ILE A 53 -12.57 -4.17 16.10
C ILE A 53 -12.47 -5.17 17.27
N ILE A 54 -11.42 -6.00 17.27
CA ILE A 54 -11.25 -7.08 18.26
C ILE A 54 -10.63 -6.56 19.57
N ASN A 55 -9.75 -5.56 19.50
CA ASN A 55 -9.10 -4.96 20.68
C ASN A 55 -9.74 -3.62 21.01
#